data_AF-A0A2R3J2N2-F1
#
_entry.id   AF-A0A2R3J2N2-F1
#
_cell.length_a   1.000
_cell.length_b   1.000
_cell.length_c   1.000
_cell.angle_alpha   90.00
_cell.angle_beta   90.00
_cell.angle_gamma   90.00
#
_symmetry.space_group_name_H-M   'P 1'
#
loop_
_entity.id
_entity.type
_entity.pdbx_description
1 polymer ?
#
loop_
_entity_poly.entity_id
_entity_poly.type
_entity_poly.pdbx_seq_one_letter_code
_entity_poly.pdbx_strand_id
1 'polypeptide(L)'
;MSNEKTLSPMEQGLLVALTAIAASLRSTPGFDGDGLTKAAQYFIDNQPPDCMSGNAFSAYEWPLTILKADVSQLQNMLNEGKVRN
;
A
#
# COMPACT_ATOMS: atom_id res chain seq x y z
N MET A 1 6.59 -2.29 23.69
CA MET A 1 5.30 -1.59 23.46
C MET A 1 5.22 -1.29 21.99
N SER A 2 4.39 -2.03 21.25
CA SER A 2 4.11 -1.73 19.86
C SER A 2 3.22 -0.49 19.84
N ASN A 3 3.72 0.64 19.33
CA ASN A 3 2.86 1.78 19.03
C ASN A 3 1.90 1.33 17.93
N GLU A 4 0.67 0.97 18.27
CA GLU A 4 -0.40 0.93 17.27
C GLU A 4 -0.60 2.37 16.79
N LYS A 5 0.00 2.70 15.64
CA LYS A 5 -0.17 4.00 15.01
C LYS A 5 -1.61 4.06 14.52
N THR A 6 -2.50 4.66 15.31
CA THR A 6 -3.86 4.96 14.87
C THR A 6 -3.76 5.94 13.69
N LEU A 7 -4.23 5.50 12.53
CA LEU A 7 -4.22 6.31 11.32
C LEU A 7 -5.23 7.46 11.47
N SER A 8 -4.87 8.63 10.98
CA SER A 8 -5.83 9.71 10.79
C SER A 8 -6.91 9.30 9.76
N PRO A 9 -8.09 9.91 9.79
CA PRO A 9 -9.13 9.64 8.78
C PRO A 9 -8.65 9.84 7.34
N MET A 10 -7.76 10.81 7.11
CA MET A 10 -7.18 11.07 5.79
C MET A 10 -6.23 9.94 5.35
N GLU A 11 -5.33 9.49 6.24
CA GLU A 11 -4.44 8.35 5.96
C GLU A 11 -5.26 7.08 5.68
N GLN A 12 -6.29 6.83 6.47
CA GLN A 12 -7.17 5.68 6.28
C GLN A 12 -7.91 5.72 4.93
N GLY A 13 -8.47 6.87 4.57
CA GLY A 13 -9.13 7.06 3.27
C GLY A 13 -8.17 6.87 2.08
N LEU A 14 -6.94 7.39 2.19
CA LEU A 14 -5.91 7.24 1.16
C LEU A 14 -5.54 5.77 0.94
N LEU A 15 -5.40 5.00 2.01
CA LEU A 15 -5.05 3.57 1.91
C LEU A 15 -6.16 2.75 1.30
N VAL A 16 -7.41 2.99 1.71
CA VAL A 16 -8.57 2.30 1.13
C VAL A 16 -8.66 2.59 -0.37
N ALA A 17 -8.46 3.85 -0.77
CA ALA A 17 -8.43 4.23 -2.18
C ALA A 17 -7.30 3.52 -2.95
N LEU A 18 -6.08 3.52 -2.41
CA LEU A 18 -4.93 2.86 -3.04
C LEU A 18 -5.14 1.34 -3.15
N THR A 19 -5.64 0.72 -2.10
CA THR A 19 -5.94 -0.71 -2.04
C THR A 19 -7.01 -1.09 -3.07
N ALA A 20 -8.07 -0.29 -3.19
CA ALA A 20 -9.12 -0.48 -4.19
C ALA A 20 -8.60 -0.36 -5.63
N ILE A 21 -7.74 0.64 -5.90
CA ILE A 21 -7.09 0.81 -7.21
C ILE A 21 -6.20 -0.41 -7.52
N ALA A 22 -5.33 -0.80 -6.59
CA ALA A 22 -4.42 -1.93 -6.78
C ALA A 22 -5.20 -3.25 -7.02
N ALA A 23 -6.27 -3.48 -6.25
CA ALA A 23 -7.11 -4.67 -6.41
C ALA A 23 -7.80 -4.69 -7.78
N SER A 24 -8.30 -3.53 -8.23
CA SER A 24 -8.98 -3.39 -9.52
C SER A 24 -8.01 -3.63 -10.69
N LEU A 25 -6.81 -3.03 -10.63
CA LEU A 25 -5.76 -3.24 -11.63
C LEU A 25 -5.37 -4.72 -11.70
N ARG A 26 -5.07 -5.35 -10.56
CA ARG A 26 -4.65 -6.76 -10.51
C ARG A 26 -5.75 -7.75 -10.89
N SER A 27 -7.01 -7.38 -10.75
CA SER A 27 -8.15 -8.19 -11.20
C SER A 27 -8.48 -7.99 -12.68
N THR A 28 -7.84 -7.04 -13.36
CA THR A 28 -8.08 -6.76 -14.77
C THR A 28 -7.40 -7.82 -15.65
N PRO A 29 -8.14 -8.53 -16.53
CA PRO A 29 -7.55 -9.52 -17.43
C PRO A 29 -6.46 -8.91 -18.31
N GLY A 30 -5.29 -9.56 -18.36
CA GLY A 30 -4.15 -9.11 -19.17
C GLY A 30 -3.35 -7.95 -18.57
N PHE A 31 -3.69 -7.47 -17.36
CA PHE A 31 -2.86 -6.50 -16.65
C PHE A 31 -1.56 -7.15 -16.15
N ASP A 32 -0.43 -6.47 -16.37
CA ASP A 32 0.88 -6.91 -15.90
C ASP A 32 1.06 -6.57 -14.41
N GLY A 33 0.59 -7.48 -13.55
CA GLY A 33 0.77 -7.37 -12.10
C GLY A 33 2.24 -7.41 -11.66
N ASP A 34 3.12 -8.05 -12.43
CA ASP A 34 4.56 -8.11 -12.13
C ASP A 34 5.24 -6.78 -12.45
N GLY A 35 4.83 -6.12 -13.52
CA GLY A 35 5.24 -4.75 -13.86
C GLY A 35 4.91 -3.77 -12.75
N LEU A 36 3.70 -3.85 -12.17
CA LEU A 36 3.31 -3.02 -11.02
C LEU A 36 4.18 -3.32 -9.79
N THR A 37 4.43 -4.60 -9.48
CA THR A 37 5.31 -5.01 -8.38
C THR A 37 6.73 -4.47 -8.56
N LYS A 38 7.28 -4.57 -9.78
CA LYS A 38 8.63 -4.07 -10.11
C LYS A 38 8.72 -2.56 -10.01
N ALA A 39 7.71 -1.84 -10.47
CA ALA A 39 7.65 -0.38 -10.34
C ALA A 39 7.65 0.05 -8.87
N ALA A 40 6.83 -0.60 -8.04
CA ALA A 40 6.81 -0.31 -6.60
C ALA A 40 8.17 -0.60 -5.93
N GLN A 41 8.83 -1.71 -6.29
CA GLN A 41 10.16 -2.04 -5.78
C GLN A 41 11.21 -1.00 -6.22
N TYR A 42 11.18 -0.55 -7.47
CA TYR A 42 12.08 0.49 -7.96
C TYR A 42 12.02 1.76 -7.11
N PHE A 43 10.82 2.21 -6.73
CA PHE A 43 10.68 3.40 -5.90
C PHE A 43 11.16 3.19 -4.46
N ILE A 44 10.97 1.99 -3.88
CA ILE A 44 11.56 1.63 -2.58
C ILE A 44 13.08 1.69 -2.65
N ASP A 45 13.68 1.13 -3.70
CA ASP A 45 15.13 1.07 -3.88
C ASP A 45 15.74 2.45 -4.21
N ASN A 46 14.96 3.33 -4.84
CA ASN A 46 15.37 4.67 -5.31
C ASN A 46 14.62 5.79 -4.59
N GLN A 47 14.45 5.62 -3.29
CA GLN A 47 13.76 6.56 -2.41
C GLN A 47 14.41 7.97 -2.42
N PRO A 48 13.60 9.03 -2.23
CA PRO A 48 14.11 10.39 -2.04
C PRO A 48 15.05 10.47 -0.82
N PRO A 49 16.05 11.37 -0.82
CA PRO A 49 16.99 11.54 0.30
C PRO A 49 16.29 11.74 1.66
N ASP A 50 15.18 12.48 1.66
CA ASP A 50 14.40 12.79 2.86
C ASP A 50 13.63 11.58 3.42
N CYS A 51 13.55 10.48 2.67
CA CYS A 51 12.82 9.26 3.05
C CYS A 51 13.74 8.10 3.39
N MET A 52 15.06 8.29 3.48
CA MET A 52 16.01 7.17 3.57
C MET A 52 16.00 6.38 4.88
N SER A 53 15.44 6.91 5.97
CA SER A 53 15.45 6.22 7.27
C SER A 53 14.31 6.62 8.20
N GLY A 54 14.14 5.82 9.25
CA GLY A 54 13.22 6.08 10.36
C GLY A 54 11.76 6.18 9.91
N ASN A 55 11.00 7.05 10.57
CA ASN A 55 9.56 7.20 10.33
C ASN A 55 9.23 7.69 8.91
N ALA A 56 10.12 8.49 8.31
CA ALA A 56 9.94 8.98 6.95
C ALA A 56 10.03 7.83 5.93
N PHE A 57 10.96 6.89 6.14
CA PHE A 57 11.04 5.67 5.34
C PHE A 57 9.79 4.83 5.47
N SER A 58 9.36 4.51 6.70
CA SER A 58 8.17 3.69 6.91
C SER A 58 6.90 4.32 6.32
N ALA A 59 6.78 5.65 6.38
CA ALA A 59 5.66 6.36 5.76
C ALA A 59 5.71 6.33 4.21
N TYR A 60 6.91 6.30 3.63
CA TYR A 60 7.13 6.22 2.19
C TYR A 60 6.95 4.78 1.64
N GLU A 61 7.52 3.80 2.33
CA GLU A 61 7.51 2.40 1.93
C GLU A 61 6.11 1.80 1.99
N TRP A 62 5.33 2.14 3.01
CA TRP A 62 4.09 1.45 3.31
C TRP A 62 3.05 1.50 2.16
N PRO A 63 2.74 2.66 1.54
CA PRO A 63 1.90 2.69 0.35
C PRO A 63 2.45 1.84 -0.81
N LEU A 64 3.78 1.78 -0.99
CA LEU A 64 4.41 0.98 -2.04
C LEU A 64 4.28 -0.53 -1.78
N THR A 65 4.28 -0.96 -0.52
CA THR A 65 4.02 -2.36 -0.16
C THR A 65 2.60 -2.82 -0.52
N ILE A 66 1.60 -1.92 -0.48
CA ILE A 66 0.23 -2.24 -0.95
C ILE A 66 0.24 -2.57 -2.44
N LEU A 67 1.00 -1.83 -3.25
CA LEU A 67 1.09 -2.09 -4.69
C LEU A 67 1.73 -3.46 -5.00
N LYS A 68 2.50 -4.02 -4.07
CA LYS A 68 3.15 -5.34 -4.19
C LYS A 68 2.27 -6.50 -3.69
N ALA A 69 1.18 -6.20 -2.98
CA ALA A 69 0.29 -7.22 -2.43
C ALA A 69 -0.56 -7.89 -3.51
N ASP A 70 -0.89 -9.16 -3.32
CA ASP A 70 -1.78 -9.88 -4.21
C ASP A 70 -3.26 -9.49 -4.02
N VAL A 71 -4.14 -9.92 -4.95
CA VAL A 71 -5.57 -9.56 -4.92
C VAL A 71 -6.25 -10.02 -3.62
N SER A 72 -5.89 -11.19 -3.10
CA SER A 72 -6.52 -11.75 -1.88
C SER A 72 -6.13 -10.95 -0.63
N GLN A 73 -4.87 -10.54 -0.54
CA GLN A 73 -4.37 -9.68 0.52
C GLN A 73 -5.06 -8.30 0.49
N LEU A 74 -5.17 -7.70 -0.70
CA LEU A 74 -5.83 -6.41 -0.88
C LEU A 74 -7.32 -6.46 -0.53
N GLN A 75 -8.00 -7.55 -0.89
CA GLN A 75 -9.41 -7.76 -0.53
C GLN A 75 -9.58 -7.90 1.00
N ASN A 76 -8.68 -8.61 1.67
CA ASN A 76 -8.71 -8.71 3.14
C ASN A 76 -8.54 -7.34 3.80
N MET A 77 -7.59 -6.52 3.33
CA MET A 77 -7.38 -5.16 3.84
C MET A 77 -8.63 -4.27 3.67
N LEU A 78 -9.31 -4.36 2.52
CA LEU A 78 -10.56 -3.64 2.29
C LEU A 78 -11.70 -4.12 3.21
N ASN A 79 -11.73 -5.40 3.54
CA ASN A 79 -12.76 -5.96 4.41
C ASN A 79 -12.49 -5.62 5.89
N GLU A 80 -11.25 -5.68 6.35
CA GLU A 80 -10.85 -5.25 7.69
C GLU A 80 -11.18 -3.76 7.94
N GLY A 81 -10.96 -2.91 6.92
CA GLY A 81 -11.34 -1.51 6.96
C GLY A 81 -12.85 -1.26 7.05
N LYS A 82 -13.69 -2.20 6.59
CA LYS A 82 -15.16 -2.13 6.68
C LYS A 82 -15.72 -2.62 8.02
N VAL A 83 -14.99 -3.48 8.74
CA VAL A 83 -15.43 -4.05 10.03
C VAL A 83 -15.17 -3.09 11.21
N ARG A 84 -14.31 -2.07 11.03
CA ARG A 84 -14.03 -1.02 12.03
C ARG A 84 -15.02 0.17 11.97
N ASN A 85 -16.32 -0.09 11.84
CA ASN A 85 -17.40 0.91 11.95
C ASN A 85 -18.35 0.56 13.10
#